data_AF-A0A4Q4BTI9-F1
#
_entry.id   AF-A0A4Q4BTI9-F1
#
_cell.length_a   1.000
_cell.length_b   1.000
_cell.length_c   1.000
_cell.angle_alpha   90.00
_cell.angle_beta   90.00
_cell.angle_gamma   90.00
#
_symmetry.space_group_name_H-M   'P 1'
#
loop_
_entity.id
_entity.type
_entity.pdbx_description
1 polymer ?
#
loop_
_entity_poly.entity_id
_entity_poly.type
_entity_poly.pdbx_seq_one_letter_code
_entity_poly.pdbx_strand_id
1 'polypeptide(L)' 'MTSLYQILMMILNIAQFLILAQVIMSWLVNFQVLNIRQPLVRQIW' A
#
# COMPACT_ATOMS: atom_id res chain seq x y z
N MET A 1 -13.69 12.23 -22.76
CA MET A 1 -14.89 11.80 -22.03
C MET A 1 -14.57 10.52 -21.28
N THR A 2 -14.12 10.62 -20.03
CA THR A 2 -13.89 9.44 -19.18
C THR A 2 -15.23 8.96 -18.62
N SER A 3 -15.52 7.67 -18.77
CA SER A 3 -16.77 7.08 -18.27
C SER A 3 -16.69 6.80 -16.77
N LEU A 4 -17.83 6.73 -16.08
CA LEU A 4 -17.90 6.34 -14.67
C LEU A 4 -17.19 4.99 -14.41
N TYR A 5 -17.34 4.04 -15.33
CA TYR A 5 -16.64 2.77 -15.28
C TYR A 5 -15.11 2.95 -15.27
N GLN A 6 -14.56 3.83 -16.10
CA GLN A 6 -13.12 4.11 -16.11
C GLN A 6 -12.63 4.72 -14.79
N ILE A 7 -13.42 5.60 -14.18
CA ILE A 7 -13.09 6.20 -12.88
C ILE A 7 -13.04 5.12 -11.79
N LEU A 8 -14.03 4.20 -11.77
CA LEU A 8 -14.05 3.09 -10.83
C LEU A 8 -12.85 2.15 -11.02
N MET A 9 -12.51 1.82 -12.27
CA MET A 9 -11.33 1.00 -12.57
C MET A 9 -10.02 1.69 -12.16
N MET A 10 -9.94 3.01 -12.29
CA MET A 10 -8.78 3.79 -11.81
C MET A 10 -8.64 3.70 -10.29
N ILE A 11 -9.75 3.82 -9.55
CA ILE A 11 -9.75 3.67 -8.09
C ILE A 11 -9.33 2.25 -7.70
N LEU A 12 -9.85 1.22 -8.38
CA LEU A 12 -9.48 -0.16 -8.13
C LEU A 12 -7.98 -0.42 -8.36
N ASN A 13 -7.40 0.17 -9.41
CA ASN A 13 -5.95 0.09 -9.66
C ASN A 13 -5.13 0.72 -8.52
N ILE A 14 -5.56 1.89 -8.02
CA ILE A 14 -4.91 2.55 -6.87
C ILE A 14 -5.06 1.69 -5.61
N ALA A 15 -6.26 1.16 -5.36
CA ALA A 15 -6.52 0.28 -4.23
C ALA A 15 -5.65 -0.99 -4.28
N GLN A 16 -5.50 -1.59 -5.46
CA GLN A 16 -4.62 -2.75 -5.66
C GLN A 16 -3.17 -2.42 -5.35
N PHE A 17 -2.69 -1.24 -5.77
CA PHE A 17 -1.34 -0.77 -5.44
C PHE A 17 -1.15 -0.61 -3.93
N LEU A 18 -2.11 0.02 -3.23
CA LEU A 18 -2.06 0.18 -1.78
C LEU A 18 -2.05 -1.18 -1.05
N ILE A 19 -2.86 -2.13 -1.50
CA ILE A 19 -2.88 -3.50 -0.94
C ILE A 19 -1.51 -4.17 -1.12
N LEU A 20 -0.93 -4.09 -2.33
CA LEU A 20 0.41 -4.63 -2.61
C LEU A 20 1.48 -3.98 -1.73
N ALA A 21 1.48 -2.65 -1.62
CA ALA A 21 2.41 -1.93 -0.76
C ALA A 21 2.27 -2.37 0.71
N GLN A 22 1.04 -2.52 1.21
CA GLN A 22 0.78 -2.99 2.57
C GLN A 22 1.29 -4.42 2.79
N VAL A 23 1.08 -5.32 1.83
CA VAL A 23 1.55 -6.72 1.91
C VAL A 23 3.07 -6.77 1.95
N ILE A 24 3.75 -6.03 1.07
CA ILE A 24 5.22 -5.97 1.03
C ILE A 24 5.75 -5.39 2.34
N MET A 25 5.20 -4.26 2.81
CA MET A 25 5.60 -3.68 4.09
C MET A 25 5.42 -4.70 5.23
N SER A 26 4.29 -5.40 5.27
CA SER A 26 4.00 -6.42 6.31
C SER A 26 5.04 -7.55 6.27
N TRP A 27 5.43 -7.96 5.07
CA TRP A 27 6.46 -8.98 4.87
C TRP A 27 7.84 -8.51 5.34
N LEU A 28 8.22 -7.28 5.02
CA LEU A 28 9.47 -6.66 5.47
C LEU A 28 9.54 -6.54 7.00
N VAL A 29 8.42 -6.23 7.66
CA VAL A 29 8.34 -6.23 9.13
C VAL A 29 8.47 -7.65 9.69
N ASN A 30 7.81 -8.63 9.09
CA ASN A 30 7.88 -10.02 9.53
C ASN A 30 9.31 -10.57 9.49
N PHE A 31 10.05 -10.24 8.42
CA PHE A 31 11.46 -10.59 8.27
C PHE A 31 12.42 -9.68 9.04
N GLN A 32 11.90 -8.78 9.88
CA GLN A 32 12.71 -7.84 10.67
C GLN A 32 13.61 -6.93 9.82
N VAL A 33 13.33 -6.79 8.52
CA VAL A 33 14.00 -5.85 7.62
C VAL A 33 13.55 -4.43 7.94
N LEU A 34 12.26 -4.25 8.27
CA LEU A 34 11.71 -2.99 8.77
C LEU A 34 11.26 -3.15 10.23
N ASN A 35 11.59 -2.16 11.06
CA ASN A 35 11.21 -2.17 12.46
C ASN A 35 10.13 -1.11 12.74
N ILE A 36 8.89 -1.53 13.01
CA ILE A 36 7.74 -0.65 13.31
C ILE A 36 7.99 0.25 14.54
N ARG A 37 8.92 -0.10 15.43
CA ARG A 37 9.25 0.75 16.59
C ARG A 37 10.01 2.02 16.18
N GLN A 38 10.64 2.02 15.00
CA GLN A 38 11.28 3.20 14.45
C GLN A 38 10.22 4.23 14.04
N PRO A 39 10.35 5.50 14.45
CA PRO A 39 9.32 6.51 14.23
C PRO A 39 9.05 6.77 12.75
N LEU A 40 10.06 6.64 11.89
CA LEU A 40 9.91 6.80 10.44
C LEU A 40 9.09 5.66 9.82
N VAL A 41 9.40 4.41 10.16
CA VAL A 41 8.66 3.24 9.68
C VAL A 41 7.21 3.30 10.13
N ARG A 42 6.96 3.72 11.38
CA ARG A 42 5.61 3.90 11.92
C ARG A 42 4.81 5.04 11.27
N GLN A 43 5.47 6.04 10.70
CA GLN A 43 4.79 7.13 10.01
C GLN A 43 4.42 6.75 8.57
N ILE A 44 5.21 5.88 7.95
CA ILE A 44 4.99 5.38 6.58
C ILE A 44 4.03 4.19 6.58
N TRP A 45 4.12 3.35 7.62
CA TRP A 45 3.20 2.25 7.90
C TRP A 45 1.81 2.76 8.26
#